data_AF-A0A9X1NY14-F1
#
_entry.id   AF-A0A9X1NY14-F1
#
_cell.length_a   1.000
_cell.length_b   1.000
_cell.length_c   1.000
_cell.angle_alpha   90.00
_cell.angle_beta   90.00
_cell.angle_gamma   90.00
#
_symmetry.space_group_name_H-M   'P 1'
#
loop_
_entity.id
_entity.type
_entity.pdbx_description
1 polymer ?
#
loop_
_entity_poly.entity_id
_entity_poly.type
_entity_poly.pdbx_seq_one_letter_code
_entity_poly.pdbx_strand_id
1 'polypeptide(L)'
;MMAMTEIVRIHHMKQPRRPHHIPDWAEARGMTQADLARELDADKSVVSRWYKGSTPSEDYQNRLAALFNCDRDALFRHPDDDWMAKFFADRSRDEIERMKRTLEAAFPRKRA
;
A
#
# COMPACT_ATOMS: atom_id res chain seq x y z
N MET A 1 -40.24 -30.86 19.90
CA MET A 1 -40.19 -30.38 18.51
C MET A 1 -39.57 -28.99 18.54
N MET A 2 -38.27 -28.87 18.23
CA MET A 2 -37.58 -27.58 18.14
C MET A 2 -37.06 -27.43 16.72
N ALA A 3 -37.44 -26.32 16.08
CA ALA A 3 -37.01 -25.96 14.74
C ALA A 3 -35.51 -25.65 14.74
N MET A 4 -34.76 -26.34 13.88
CA MET A 4 -33.38 -26.00 13.58
C MET A 4 -33.37 -24.91 12.52
N THR A 5 -33.02 -23.70 12.92
CA THR A 5 -32.82 -22.55 12.05
C THR A 5 -31.56 -22.77 11.21
N GLU A 6 -31.71 -22.86 9.88
CA GLU A 6 -30.59 -22.93 8.95
C GLU A 6 -29.80 -21.62 9.00
N ILE A 7 -28.57 -21.70 9.52
CA ILE A 7 -27.61 -20.59 9.48
C ILE A 7 -27.14 -20.46 8.03
N VAL A 8 -27.71 -19.48 7.33
CA VAL A 8 -27.24 -19.00 6.03
C VAL A 8 -25.75 -18.70 6.15
N ARG A 9 -24.92 -19.44 5.39
CA ARG A 9 -23.49 -19.19 5.27
C ARG A 9 -23.27 -17.83 4.60
N ILE A 10 -23.20 -16.77 5.40
CA ILE A 10 -22.80 -15.44 4.94
C ILE A 10 -21.35 -15.56 4.48
N HIS A 11 -21.09 -15.30 3.20
CA HIS A 11 -19.76 -15.27 2.60
C HIS A 11 -18.88 -14.18 3.24
N HIS A 12 -18.28 -14.51 4.39
CA HIS A 12 -17.18 -13.77 4.99
C HIS A 12 -15.94 -14.01 4.14
N MET A 13 -15.56 -13.09 3.24
CA MET A 13 -14.17 -12.86 2.74
C MET A 13 -14.14 -11.76 1.66
N LYS A 14 -14.70 -10.57 1.92
CA LYS A 14 -14.31 -9.38 1.14
C LYS A 14 -13.25 -8.65 1.94
N GLN A 15 -11.99 -8.83 1.55
CA GLN A 15 -10.87 -8.06 2.09
C GLN A 15 -11.27 -6.57 2.12
N PRO A 16 -11.16 -5.87 3.27
CA PRO A 16 -11.48 -4.46 3.34
C PRO A 16 -10.61 -3.72 2.31
N ARG A 17 -11.22 -2.83 1.52
CA ARG A 17 -10.52 -2.01 0.52
C ARG A 17 -9.54 -1.10 1.23
N ARG A 18 -8.31 -1.57 1.47
CA ARG A 18 -7.20 -0.72 1.88
C ARG A 18 -6.74 0.04 0.63
N PRO A 19 -6.84 1.38 0.61
CA PRO A 19 -6.24 2.18 -0.45
C PRO A 19 -4.76 1.81 -0.56
N HIS A 20 -4.31 1.59 -1.78
CA HIS A 20 -2.93 1.21 -2.09
C HIS A 20 -2.38 2.15 -3.15
N HIS A 21 -1.06 2.23 -3.23
CA HIS A 21 -0.34 3.15 -4.09
C HIS A 21 0.40 2.44 -5.23
N ILE A 22 -0.11 1.28 -5.66
CA ILE A 22 0.49 0.50 -6.77
C ILE A 22 0.67 1.35 -8.05
N PRO A 23 -0.30 2.19 -8.47
CA PRO A 23 -0.09 3.09 -9.61
C PRO A 23 1.11 4.02 -9.40
N ASP A 24 1.19 4.67 -8.24
CA ASP A 24 2.25 5.62 -7.90
C ASP A 24 3.61 4.93 -7.83
N TRP A 25 3.67 3.71 -7.25
CA TRP A 25 4.89 2.90 -7.20
C TRP A 25 5.35 2.43 -8.58
N ALA A 26 4.42 2.16 -9.50
CA ALA A 26 4.75 1.82 -10.88
C ALA A 26 5.26 3.04 -11.64
N GLU A 27 4.61 4.19 -11.47
CA GLU A 27 5.02 5.48 -12.06
C GLU A 27 6.42 5.88 -11.58
N ALA A 28 6.70 5.79 -10.28
CA ALA A 28 8.02 6.07 -9.71
C ALA A 28 9.14 5.19 -10.29
N ARG A 29 8.79 4.05 -10.91
CA ARG A 29 9.72 3.13 -11.59
C ARG A 29 9.63 3.19 -13.12
N GLY A 30 8.82 4.09 -13.68
CA GLY A 30 8.59 4.17 -15.12
C GLY A 30 7.93 2.91 -15.72
N MET A 31 7.16 2.16 -14.92
CA MET A 31 6.52 0.92 -15.34
C MET A 31 5.08 1.16 -15.81
N THR A 32 4.68 0.48 -16.88
CA THR A 32 3.28 0.48 -17.34
C THR A 32 2.47 -0.65 -16.69
N GLN A 33 1.13 -0.62 -16.83
CA GLN A 33 0.28 -1.76 -16.43
C GLN A 33 0.66 -3.06 -17.16
N ALA A 34 1.16 -2.95 -18.40
CA ALA A 34 1.60 -4.11 -19.17
C ALA A 34 2.92 -4.68 -18.64
N ASP A 35 3.84 -3.81 -18.22
CA ASP A 35 5.08 -4.24 -17.56
C ASP A 35 4.76 -4.93 -16.24
N LEU A 36 3.88 -4.36 -15.41
CA LEU A 36 3.42 -5.02 -14.17
C LEU A 36 2.83 -6.41 -14.43
N ALA A 37 1.96 -6.54 -15.45
CA ALA A 37 1.38 -7.83 -15.81
C ALA A 37 2.45 -8.85 -16.24
N ARG A 38 3.47 -8.41 -17.00
CA ARG A 38 4.58 -9.26 -17.44
C ARG A 38 5.49 -9.67 -16.27
N GLU A 39 5.98 -8.70 -15.50
CA GLU A 39 6.93 -8.97 -14.40
C GLU A 39 6.28 -9.80 -13.27
N LEU A 40 4.98 -9.63 -13.06
CA LEU A 40 4.22 -10.36 -12.03
C LEU A 40 3.48 -11.57 -12.60
N ASP A 41 3.74 -12.01 -13.83
CA ASP A 41 3.03 -13.12 -14.48
C ASP A 41 1.52 -13.11 -14.15
N ALA A 42 0.91 -11.93 -14.30
CA ALA A 42 -0.43 -11.63 -13.84
C ALA A 42 -1.33 -11.31 -15.03
N ASP A 43 -2.59 -11.72 -14.93
CA ASP A 43 -3.58 -11.32 -15.92
C ASP A 43 -3.70 -9.80 -16.00
N LYS A 44 -3.73 -9.27 -17.23
CA LYS A 44 -3.95 -7.83 -17.49
C LYS A 44 -5.22 -7.31 -16.81
N SER A 45 -6.25 -8.16 -16.74
CA SER A 45 -7.51 -7.82 -16.07
C SER A 45 -7.35 -7.65 -14.56
N VAL A 46 -6.43 -8.40 -13.93
CA VAL A 46 -6.13 -8.30 -12.51
C VAL A 46 -5.39 -6.99 -12.22
N VAL A 47 -4.36 -6.66 -12.99
CA VAL A 47 -3.62 -5.40 -12.86
C VAL A 47 -4.55 -4.19 -13.07
N SER A 48 -5.42 -4.25 -14.10
CA SER A 48 -6.40 -3.18 -14.36
C SER A 48 -7.36 -2.97 -13.18
N ARG A 49 -7.76 -4.03 -12.45
CA ARG A 49 -8.59 -3.88 -11.25
C ARG A 49 -7.84 -3.20 -10.11
N TRP A 50 -6.54 -3.45 -9.95
CA TRP A 50 -5.72 -2.73 -8.95
C TRP A 50 -5.73 -1.23 -9.22
N TYR A 51 -5.57 -0.81 -10.48
CA TYR A 51 -5.66 0.61 -10.85
C TYR A 51 -7.05 1.22 -10.62
N LYS A 52 -8.08 0.40 -10.43
CA LYS A 52 -9.44 0.81 -10.05
C LYS A 52 -9.69 0.71 -8.53
N GLY A 53 -8.65 0.44 -7.75
CA GLY A 53 -8.69 0.40 -6.27
C GLY A 53 -9.02 -0.96 -5.65
N SER A 54 -8.94 -2.06 -6.42
CA SER A 54 -9.07 -3.39 -5.80
C SER A 54 -7.76 -3.80 -5.11
N THR A 55 -7.82 -4.16 -3.84
CA THR A 55 -6.65 -4.66 -3.10
C THR A 55 -6.15 -5.99 -3.70
N PRO A 56 -4.84 -6.14 -4.00
CA PRO A 56 -4.27 -7.41 -4.45
C PRO A 56 -4.37 -8.50 -3.36
N SER A 57 -4.35 -9.77 -3.77
CA SER A 57 -4.20 -10.88 -2.82
C SER A 57 -2.84 -10.81 -2.11
N GLU A 58 -2.70 -11.50 -0.98
CA GLU A 58 -1.44 -11.53 -0.22
C GLU A 58 -0.24 -12.01 -1.06
N ASP A 59 -0.45 -13.00 -1.94
CA ASP A 59 0.58 -13.46 -2.88
C ASP A 59 1.06 -12.32 -3.79
N TYR A 60 0.12 -11.62 -4.44
CA TYR A 60 0.47 -10.47 -5.28
C TYR A 60 1.08 -9.32 -4.49
N GLN A 61 0.66 -9.10 -3.24
CA GLN A 61 1.29 -8.09 -2.38
C GLN A 61 2.76 -8.42 -2.13
N ASN A 62 3.11 -9.69 -1.85
CA ASN A 62 4.50 -10.09 -1.66
C ASN A 62 5.33 -9.92 -2.95
N ARG A 63 4.75 -10.29 -4.10
CA ARG A 63 5.42 -10.16 -5.41
C ARG A 63 5.61 -8.70 -5.82
N LEU A 64 4.59 -7.86 -5.60
CA LEU A 64 4.67 -6.42 -5.81
C LEU A 64 5.72 -5.78 -4.91
N ALA A 65 5.75 -6.15 -3.62
CA ALA A 65 6.75 -5.68 -2.67
C ALA A 65 8.17 -6.05 -3.11
N ALA A 66 8.37 -7.28 -3.57
CA ALA A 66 9.65 -7.73 -4.13
C ALA A 66 10.02 -6.97 -5.42
N LEU A 67 9.09 -6.84 -6.36
CA LEU A 67 9.29 -6.07 -7.61
C LEU A 67 9.64 -4.61 -7.33
N PHE A 68 9.01 -4.04 -6.30
CA PHE A 68 9.25 -2.67 -5.88
C PHE A 68 10.42 -2.55 -4.89
N ASN A 69 11.04 -3.63 -4.45
CA ASN A 69 12.09 -3.58 -3.44
C ASN A 69 11.67 -2.74 -2.20
N CYS A 70 10.45 -2.98 -1.72
CA CYS A 70 9.89 -2.34 -0.54
C CYS A 70 9.21 -3.37 0.37
N ASP A 71 8.87 -2.96 1.59
CA ASP A 71 8.08 -3.81 2.46
C ASP A 71 6.65 -3.92 1.95
N ARG A 72 5.99 -5.05 2.24
CA ARG A 72 4.58 -5.27 1.87
C ARG A 72 3.66 -4.12 2.33
N ASP A 73 3.89 -3.62 3.54
CA ASP A 73 3.09 -2.54 4.10
C ASP A 73 3.34 -1.19 3.42
N ALA A 74 4.46 -1.03 2.71
CA ALA A 74 4.76 0.15 1.91
C ALA A 74 3.87 0.27 0.66
N LEU A 75 3.26 -0.82 0.17
CA LEU A 75 2.26 -0.77 -0.91
C LEU A 75 1.03 0.07 -0.55
N PHE A 76 0.78 0.27 0.75
CA PHE A 76 -0.34 1.06 1.27
C PHE A 76 0.05 2.49 1.66
N ARG A 77 1.24 2.95 1.21
CA ARG A 77 1.74 4.32 1.38
C ARG A 77 2.28 4.83 0.05
N HIS A 78 2.27 6.15 -0.14
CA HIS A 78 2.84 6.75 -1.33
C HIS A 78 4.36 6.48 -1.39
N PRO A 79 4.95 6.20 -2.57
CA PRO A 79 6.39 5.97 -2.71
C PRO A 79 7.24 7.13 -2.13
N ASP A 80 6.78 8.37 -2.29
CA ASP A 80 7.47 9.55 -1.75
C ASP A 80 7.46 9.63 -0.22
N ASP A 81 6.61 8.85 0.46
CA ASP A 81 6.58 8.78 1.92
C ASP A 81 7.43 7.61 2.45
N ASP A 82 7.76 6.63 1.60
CA ASP A 82 8.48 5.42 2.00
C ASP A 82 9.88 5.73 2.53
N TRP A 83 10.58 6.68 1.91
CA TRP A 83 11.89 7.12 2.40
C TRP A 83 11.79 7.77 3.79
N MET A 84 10.73 8.55 4.08
CA MET A 84 10.52 9.15 5.39
C MET A 84 10.26 8.07 6.44
N ALA A 85 9.43 7.08 6.11
CA ALA A 85 9.16 5.98 7.02
C ALA A 85 10.42 5.17 7.35
N LYS A 86 11.24 4.85 6.34
CA LYS A 86 12.55 4.20 6.51
C LYS A 86 13.49 5.06 7.32
N PHE A 87 13.49 6.37 7.08
CA PHE A 87 14.30 7.33 7.84
C PHE A 87 13.90 7.37 9.32
N PHE A 88 12.63 7.22 9.67
CA PHE A 88 12.22 7.26 11.09
C PHE A 88 12.24 5.89 11.81
N ALA A 89 12.38 4.77 11.10
CA ALA A 89 12.18 3.42 11.63
C ALA A 89 13.06 3.07 12.85
N ASP A 90 14.34 3.44 12.83
CA ASP A 90 15.32 3.09 13.88
C ASP A 90 15.56 4.21 14.91
N ARG A 91 14.67 5.21 14.95
CA ARG A 91 14.87 6.41 15.78
C ARG A 91 13.98 6.41 17.01
N SER A 92 14.54 6.92 18.12
CA SER A 92 13.76 7.09 19.34
C SER A 92 12.66 8.13 19.15
N ARG A 93 11.61 8.02 19.96
CA ARG A 93 10.50 8.98 19.93
C ARG A 93 10.97 10.43 20.16
N ASP A 94 11.93 10.62 21.07
CA ASP A 94 12.49 11.95 21.36
C ASP A 94 13.33 12.49 20.18
N GLU A 95 14.04 11.63 19.46
CA GLU A 95 14.77 12.02 18.24
C GLU A 95 13.81 12.43 17.13
N ILE A 96 12.75 11.64 16.91
CA ILE A 96 11.69 11.96 15.95
C ILE A 96 11.04 13.31 16.29
N GLU A 97 10.72 13.58 17.55
CA GLU A 97 10.14 14.86 17.96
C GLU A 97 11.09 16.05 17.75
N ARG A 98 12.39 15.87 18.00
CA ARG A 98 13.39 16.91 17.66
C ARG A 98 13.44 17.17 16.16
N MET A 99 13.46 16.12 15.34
CA MET A 99 13.46 16.24 13.88
C MET A 99 12.22 16.96 13.36
N LYS A 100 11.03 16.64 13.88
CA LYS A 100 9.78 17.34 13.54
C LYS A 100 9.87 18.83 13.82
N ARG A 101 10.33 19.21 15.02
CA ARG A 101 10.50 20.63 15.40
C ARG A 101 11.47 21.35 14.46
N THR A 102 12.57 20.71 14.09
CA THR A 102 13.53 21.26 13.13
C THR A 102 12.90 21.46 11.75
N LEU A 103 12.16 20.47 11.24
CA LEU A 103 11.50 20.56 9.93
C LEU A 103 10.42 21.64 9.91
N GLU A 104 9.61 21.76 10.97
CA GLU A 104 8.57 22.80 11.09
C GLU A 104 9.18 24.21 11.14
N ALA A 105 10.32 24.37 11.80
CA ALA A 105 11.04 25.64 11.85
C ALA A 105 11.70 25.99 10.51
N ALA A 106 12.26 25.00 9.80
CA ALA A 106 12.92 25.19 8.51
C ALA A 106 11.93 25.42 7.36
N PHE A 107 10.76 24.78 7.42
CA PHE A 107 9.72 24.82 6.39
C PHE A 107 8.37 25.22 7.00
N PRO A 108 8.21 26.48 7.46
CA PRO A 108 6.97 26.93 8.07
C PRO A 108 5.83 26.83 7.06
N ARG A 109 4.71 26.22 7.47
CA ARG A 109 3.50 26.18 6.63
C ARG A 109 3.07 27.62 6.34
N LYS A 110 2.95 27.98 5.06
CA LYS A 110 2.32 29.24 4.68
C LYS A 110 0.89 29.20 5.21
N ARG A 111 0.54 30.14 6.08
CA ARG A 111 -0.89 30.40 6.37
C ARG A 111 -1.52 30.80 5.05
N ALA A 112 -2.52 30.03 4.62
CA ALA A 112 -3.37 30.38 3.49
C ALA A 112 -4.15 31.67 3.80
#